data_AF-A2D8T0-F1
#
_entry.id   AF-A2D8T0-F1
#
_cell.length_a   1.000
_cell.length_b   1.000
_cell.length_c   1.000
_cell.angle_alpha   90.00
_cell.angle_beta   90.00
_cell.angle_gamma   90.00
#
_symmetry.space_group_name_H-M   'P 1'
#
loop_
_entity.id
_entity.type
_entity.pdbx_description
1 polymer ?
#
loop_
_entity_poly.entity_id
_entity_poly.type
_entity_poly.pdbx_seq_one_letter_code
_entity_poly.pdbx_strand_id
1 'polypeptide(L)'
;MSESNEERRKNEFPRDSLVFRSQVSVLDFDKEDDPETYGGMAMERIYKNLENFLLNGSIPNSNEQKTVIRYLQHKNVEAISNGDYKEAGKFEDLKKKFSDACVVFETKKAIRNETISIKNDISDLKLQLEIIEKQYQEKIDKAKEKDKQEIDRLKRCHEDELKQFNIYWSNPENTLEFAKSSAELNGLRKKQKLLLIVKEFEAAEAVRAEARKLERKESNDANKAIRQAMETKREALEQKFEAELLRVRQHSIKIVEELKIQQAKEEAILIARIKKLENDKGNISVAPRNRDKTPDNVISPRSRAVMSTFKNSTAPKRLMLKPLSPATLKPSRLQILTKSNETFG
;
A
#
# COMPACT_ATOMS: atom_id res chain seq x y z
N MET A 1 -6.56 -1.70 22.99
CA MET A 1 -5.41 -1.00 23.60
C MET A 1 -4.89 -1.85 24.74
N SER A 2 -3.98 -2.80 24.49
CA SER A 2 -3.25 -3.55 25.55
C SER A 2 -2.33 -4.64 24.99
N GLU A 3 -1.55 -4.36 23.94
CA GLU A 3 -0.54 -5.31 23.43
C GLU A 3 0.68 -4.54 22.91
N SER A 4 1.59 -4.13 23.80
CA SER A 4 2.82 -3.47 23.36
C SER A 4 3.95 -3.47 24.39
N ASN A 5 4.19 -4.59 25.10
CA ASN A 5 5.37 -4.67 25.97
C ASN A 5 6.14 -6.00 25.99
N GLU A 6 5.76 -7.00 25.18
CA GLU A 6 6.34 -8.35 25.30
C GLU A 6 7.35 -8.72 24.18
N GLU A 7 7.41 -7.95 23.10
CA GLU A 7 8.28 -8.26 21.95
C GLU A 7 9.71 -7.70 22.01
N ARG A 8 10.10 -6.98 23.07
CA ARG A 8 11.47 -6.43 23.20
C ARG A 8 12.52 -7.41 23.76
N ARG A 9 12.16 -8.66 24.11
CA ARG A 9 13.07 -9.59 24.81
C ARG A 9 13.74 -10.69 23.97
N LYS A 10 13.60 -10.73 22.64
CA LYS A 10 14.15 -11.84 21.82
C LYS A 10 15.44 -11.54 21.03
N ASN A 11 16.13 -10.44 21.32
CA ASN A 11 17.44 -10.12 20.70
C ASN A 11 18.63 -10.42 21.63
N GLU A 12 18.52 -11.43 22.48
CA GLU A 12 19.72 -11.97 23.14
C GLU A 12 20.35 -13.01 22.20
N PHE A 13 21.54 -12.69 21.66
CA PHE A 13 22.41 -13.70 21.09
C PHE A 13 22.64 -14.79 22.15
N PRO A 14 22.73 -16.09 21.77
CA PRO A 14 23.03 -17.15 22.72
C PRO A 14 24.27 -16.77 23.53
N ARG A 15 24.09 -16.64 24.84
CA ARG A 15 25.13 -16.21 25.80
C ARG A 15 26.15 -17.33 26.03
N ASP A 16 26.81 -17.82 24.99
CA ASP A 16 28.04 -18.61 25.11
C ASP A 16 29.25 -17.69 25.42
N SER A 17 29.06 -16.78 26.38
CA SER A 17 29.99 -15.69 26.72
C SER A 17 31.07 -16.09 27.72
N LEU A 18 30.97 -17.29 28.31
CA LEU A 18 31.93 -17.75 29.33
C LEU A 18 33.25 -18.29 28.75
N VAL A 19 33.29 -18.71 27.49
CA VAL A 19 34.53 -19.16 26.82
C VAL A 19 35.28 -17.99 26.18
N PHE A 20 34.60 -16.87 25.90
CA PHE A 20 35.20 -15.72 25.21
C PHE A 20 35.98 -14.77 26.13
N ARG A 21 35.61 -14.69 27.42
CA ARG A 21 36.22 -13.74 28.36
C ARG A 21 37.70 -14.04 28.66
N SER A 22 38.17 -15.28 28.47
CA SER A 22 39.59 -15.65 28.67
C SER A 22 40.51 -15.36 27.49
N GLN A 23 39.98 -14.95 26.32
CA GLN A 23 40.80 -14.57 25.17
C GLN A 23 41.12 -13.07 25.10
N VAL A 24 40.41 -12.24 25.88
CA VAL A 24 40.60 -10.77 25.89
C VAL A 24 41.89 -10.35 26.59
N SER A 25 42.43 -11.18 27.49
CA SER A 25 43.66 -10.86 28.25
C SER A 25 44.97 -11.28 27.56
N VAL A 26 44.95 -11.64 26.26
CA VAL A 26 46.12 -12.21 25.55
C VAL A 26 46.36 -11.50 24.20
N LEU A 27 45.94 -10.24 24.07
CA LEU A 27 46.33 -9.39 22.95
C LEU A 27 47.00 -8.15 23.54
N ASP A 28 48.32 -8.21 23.64
CA ASP A 28 49.14 -7.05 23.99
C ASP A 28 49.12 -6.11 22.80
N PHE A 29 48.25 -5.09 22.87
CA PHE A 29 48.13 -4.11 21.83
C PHE A 29 49.16 -3.00 22.04
N ASP A 30 50.25 -3.08 21.27
CA ASP A 30 51.27 -2.03 21.24
C ASP A 30 50.67 -0.70 20.76
N LYS A 31 50.84 0.36 21.56
CA LYS A 31 50.27 1.70 21.31
C LYS A 31 51.09 2.55 20.31
N GLU A 32 52.13 2.00 19.69
CA GLU A 32 53.11 2.77 18.91
C GLU A 32 52.80 2.93 17.40
N ASP A 33 51.59 2.55 16.96
CA ASP A 33 51.20 2.70 15.55
C ASP A 33 50.79 4.15 15.17
N ASP A 34 51.30 4.64 14.04
CA ASP A 34 51.07 5.98 13.50
C ASP A 34 49.58 6.22 13.11
N PRO A 35 48.87 7.18 13.73
CA PRO A 35 47.44 7.42 13.53
C PRO A 35 47.04 7.84 12.10
N GLU A 36 47.98 8.33 11.27
CA GLU A 36 47.68 8.69 9.88
C GLU A 36 47.36 7.46 9.01
N THR A 37 47.82 6.27 9.41
CA THR A 37 47.71 5.03 8.62
C THR A 37 46.27 4.50 8.53
N TYR A 38 45.40 4.86 9.47
CA TYR A 38 44.03 4.32 9.58
C TYR A 38 42.93 5.35 9.30
N GLY A 39 43.20 6.31 8.42
CA GLY A 39 42.19 7.28 7.96
C GLY A 39 41.78 8.29 9.03
N GLY A 40 42.69 8.64 9.94
CA GLY A 40 42.50 9.69 10.95
C GLY A 40 41.59 9.31 12.13
N MET A 41 41.18 8.04 12.23
CA MET A 41 40.48 7.55 13.42
C MET A 41 41.50 7.30 14.53
N ALA A 42 41.30 7.94 15.70
CA ALA A 42 42.13 7.68 16.87
C ALA A 42 42.13 6.17 17.20
N MET A 43 43.33 5.60 17.41
CA MET A 43 43.51 4.17 17.70
C MET A 43 42.64 3.70 18.87
N GLU A 44 42.46 4.54 19.89
CA GLU A 44 41.55 4.29 21.02
C GLU A 44 40.13 3.94 20.59
N ARG A 45 39.62 4.55 19.52
CA ARG A 45 38.27 4.29 18.99
C ARG A 45 38.17 2.96 18.27
N ILE A 46 39.25 2.53 17.58
CA ILE A 46 39.34 1.21 16.94
C ILE A 46 39.36 0.12 18.02
N TYR A 47 40.17 0.30 19.07
CA TYR A 47 40.23 -0.63 20.20
C TYR A 47 38.91 -0.73 20.93
N LYS A 48 38.30 0.41 21.27
CA LYS A 48 36.98 0.43 21.91
C LYS A 48 35.92 -0.27 21.07
N ASN A 49 35.95 -0.12 19.75
CA ASN A 49 35.03 -0.79 18.84
C ASN A 49 35.26 -2.31 18.79
N LEU A 50 36.51 -2.77 18.80
CA LEU A 50 36.85 -4.19 18.89
C LEU A 50 36.48 -4.79 20.24
N GLU A 51 36.75 -4.09 21.33
CA GLU A 51 36.38 -4.50 22.68
C GLU A 51 34.86 -4.58 22.83
N ASN A 52 34.13 -3.58 22.34
CA ASN A 52 32.66 -3.59 22.31
C ASN A 52 32.11 -4.74 21.45
N PHE A 53 32.80 -5.10 20.37
CA PHE A 53 32.43 -6.26 19.56
C PHE A 53 32.64 -7.57 20.33
N LEU A 54 33.78 -7.71 21.00
CA LEU A 54 34.11 -8.91 21.78
C LEU A 54 33.22 -9.08 23.02
N LEU A 55 32.89 -7.99 23.71
CA LEU A 55 32.07 -8.00 24.93
C LEU A 55 30.57 -8.07 24.63
N ASN A 56 30.10 -7.24 23.69
CA ASN A 56 28.67 -6.99 23.49
C ASN A 56 28.16 -7.43 22.11
N GLY A 57 29.04 -7.90 21.22
CA GLY A 57 28.68 -8.16 19.81
C GLY A 57 28.27 -6.90 19.05
N SER A 58 28.60 -5.71 19.57
CA SER A 58 28.16 -4.45 18.97
C SER A 58 29.00 -4.11 17.75
N ILE A 59 28.33 -3.77 16.65
CA ILE A 59 28.97 -3.50 15.36
C ILE A 59 29.06 -1.98 15.17
N PRO A 60 30.26 -1.45 14.86
CA PRO A 60 30.45 -0.02 14.69
C PRO A 60 29.83 0.50 13.40
N ASN A 61 29.84 1.83 13.18
CA ASN A 61 29.23 2.43 12.00
C ASN A 61 29.93 1.99 10.69
N SER A 62 29.26 2.03 9.54
CA SER A 62 29.74 1.49 8.25
C SER A 62 31.14 2.00 7.83
N ASN A 63 31.45 3.27 8.10
CA ASN A 63 32.78 3.83 7.85
C ASN A 63 33.86 3.30 8.81
N GLU A 64 33.47 3.00 10.05
CA GLU A 64 34.35 2.48 11.08
C GLU A 64 34.62 0.98 10.90
N GLN A 65 33.64 0.22 10.40
CA GLN A 65 33.79 -1.21 10.08
C GLN A 65 34.96 -1.45 9.12
N LYS A 66 35.07 -0.64 8.06
CA LYS A 66 36.18 -0.75 7.09
C LYS A 66 37.54 -0.50 7.74
N THR A 67 37.58 0.43 8.68
CA THR A 67 38.81 0.81 9.40
C THR A 67 39.25 -0.30 10.36
N VAL A 68 38.30 -0.87 11.11
CA VAL A 68 38.54 -2.02 12.00
C VAL A 68 39.02 -3.25 11.21
N ILE A 69 38.40 -3.55 10.07
CA ILE A 69 38.83 -4.68 9.21
C ILE A 69 40.26 -4.47 8.69
N ARG A 70 40.60 -3.25 8.26
CA ARG A 70 41.97 -2.92 7.82
C ARG A 70 42.98 -3.07 8.95
N TYR A 71 42.63 -2.65 10.16
CA TYR A 71 43.49 -2.81 11.34
C TYR A 71 43.73 -4.29 11.67
N LEU A 72 42.69 -5.11 11.74
CA LEU A 72 42.81 -6.56 11.96
C LEU A 72 43.65 -7.23 10.87
N GLN A 73 43.48 -6.80 9.62
CA GLN A 73 44.28 -7.30 8.51
C GLN A 73 45.74 -6.87 8.59
N HIS A 74 46.02 -5.64 9.05
CA HIS A 74 47.38 -5.16 9.24
C HIS A 74 48.10 -5.99 10.31
N LYS A 75 47.49 -6.15 11.49
CA LYS A 75 48.04 -6.94 12.60
C LYS A 75 48.24 -8.41 12.23
N ASN A 76 47.35 -8.97 11.42
CA ASN A 76 47.56 -10.32 10.87
C ASN A 76 48.83 -10.39 9.99
N VAL A 77 49.00 -9.45 9.04
CA VAL A 77 50.19 -9.43 8.17
C VAL A 77 51.48 -9.22 8.96
N GLU A 78 51.44 -8.39 10.00
CA GLU A 78 52.55 -8.16 10.93
C GLU A 78 52.95 -9.44 11.68
N ALA A 79 51.98 -10.14 12.28
CA ALA A 79 52.21 -11.42 12.96
C ALA A 79 52.77 -12.50 12.01
N ILE A 80 52.30 -12.56 10.75
CA ILE A 80 52.86 -13.45 9.72
C ILE A 80 54.32 -13.08 9.41
N SER A 81 54.63 -11.79 9.30
CA SER A 81 55.98 -11.30 9.01
C SER A 81 56.96 -11.62 10.15
N ASN A 82 56.48 -11.59 11.39
CA ASN A 82 57.28 -11.88 12.59
C ASN A 82 57.45 -13.39 12.85
N GLY A 83 56.70 -14.24 12.15
CA GLY A 83 56.71 -15.70 12.32
C GLY A 83 55.79 -16.21 13.42
N ASP A 84 54.95 -15.35 14.01
CA ASP A 84 54.00 -15.68 15.08
C ASP A 84 52.67 -16.20 14.52
N TYR A 85 52.72 -17.38 13.90
CA TYR A 85 51.57 -17.97 13.19
C TYR A 85 50.35 -18.23 14.08
N LYS A 86 50.55 -18.49 15.38
CA LYS A 86 49.44 -18.68 16.33
C LYS A 86 48.63 -17.41 16.52
N GLU A 87 49.29 -16.25 16.54
CA GLU A 87 48.64 -14.96 16.72
C GLU A 87 47.98 -14.50 15.42
N ALA A 88 48.66 -14.69 14.29
CA ALA A 88 48.08 -14.50 12.95
C ALA A 88 46.76 -15.27 12.78
N GLY A 89 46.69 -16.52 13.25
CA GLY A 89 45.47 -17.33 13.24
C GLY A 89 44.33 -16.70 14.04
N LYS A 90 44.61 -16.16 15.24
CA LYS A 90 43.60 -15.47 16.06
C LYS A 90 43.06 -14.22 15.36
N PHE A 91 43.93 -13.41 14.76
CA PHE A 91 43.51 -12.21 14.03
C PHE A 91 42.70 -12.55 12.79
N GLU A 92 43.03 -13.62 12.07
CA GLU A 92 42.24 -14.08 10.92
C GLU A 92 40.86 -14.57 11.33
N ASP A 93 40.78 -15.38 12.40
CA ASP A 93 39.51 -15.85 12.96
C ASP A 93 38.63 -14.68 13.45
N LEU A 94 39.25 -13.70 14.13
CA LEU A 94 38.55 -12.50 14.60
C LEU A 94 38.06 -11.64 13.43
N LYS A 95 38.88 -11.45 12.39
CA LYS A 95 38.50 -10.73 11.16
C LYS A 95 37.33 -11.42 10.48
N LYS A 96 37.35 -12.76 10.37
CA LYS A 96 36.26 -13.54 9.78
C LYS A 96 34.97 -13.37 10.58
N LYS A 97 35.01 -13.59 11.91
CA LYS A 97 33.86 -13.40 12.80
C LYS A 97 33.28 -11.98 12.73
N PHE A 98 34.15 -10.97 12.73
CA PHE A 98 33.73 -9.56 12.62
C PHE A 98 33.09 -9.27 11.26
N SER A 99 33.67 -9.77 10.17
CA SER A 99 33.11 -9.65 8.82
C SER A 99 31.73 -10.31 8.72
N ASP A 100 31.60 -11.55 9.21
CA ASP A 100 30.34 -12.29 9.21
C ASP A 100 29.26 -11.56 10.02
N ALA A 101 29.63 -11.03 11.19
CA ALA A 101 28.74 -10.22 12.02
C ALA A 101 28.28 -8.93 11.30
N CYS A 102 29.19 -8.23 10.61
CA CYS A 102 28.85 -7.06 9.80
C CYS A 102 27.84 -7.42 8.69
N VAL A 103 28.04 -8.54 7.98
CA VAL A 103 27.11 -9.01 6.95
C VAL A 103 25.73 -9.31 7.53
N VAL A 104 25.68 -10.01 8.68
CA VAL A 104 24.42 -10.31 9.36
C VAL A 104 23.69 -9.03 9.78
N PHE A 105 24.42 -8.04 10.29
CA PHE A 105 23.85 -6.75 10.69
C PHE A 105 23.33 -5.94 9.50
N GLU A 106 24.10 -5.83 8.42
CA GLU A 106 23.65 -5.18 7.18
C GLU A 106 22.38 -5.85 6.64
N THR A 107 22.35 -7.18 6.64
CA THR A 107 21.19 -7.97 6.18
C THR A 107 19.97 -7.70 7.06
N LYS A 108 20.12 -7.74 8.39
CA LYS A 108 19.04 -7.41 9.34
C LYS A 108 18.54 -5.98 9.19
N LYS A 109 19.46 -5.02 8.99
CA LYS A 109 19.12 -3.61 8.76
C LYS A 109 18.34 -3.43 7.46
N ALA A 110 18.75 -4.11 6.38
CA ALA A 110 18.05 -4.10 5.10
C ALA A 110 16.63 -4.67 5.24
N ILE A 111 16.48 -5.86 5.84
CA ILE A 111 15.17 -6.47 6.12
C ILE A 111 14.28 -5.51 6.92
N ARG A 112 14.83 -4.88 7.96
CA ARG A 112 14.08 -3.93 8.80
C ARG A 112 13.60 -2.73 8.00
N ASN A 113 14.47 -2.14 7.19
CA ASN A 113 14.12 -0.97 6.37
C ASN A 113 13.04 -1.33 5.34
N GLU A 114 13.18 -2.47 4.68
CA GLU A 114 12.18 -3.00 3.74
C GLU A 114 10.84 -3.28 4.41
N THR A 115 10.87 -3.88 5.60
CA THR A 115 9.66 -4.12 6.42
C THR A 115 8.96 -2.81 6.77
N ILE A 116 9.71 -1.75 7.11
CA ILE A 116 9.15 -0.43 7.42
C ILE A 116 8.53 0.17 6.15
N SER A 117 9.21 0.08 5.00
CA SER A 117 8.69 0.56 3.72
C SER A 117 7.36 -0.11 3.38
N ILE A 118 7.29 -1.45 3.44
CA ILE A 118 6.07 -2.20 3.15
C ILE A 118 4.94 -1.84 4.13
N LYS A 119 5.26 -1.61 5.41
CA LYS A 119 4.25 -1.16 6.40
C LYS A 119 3.67 0.21 6.06
N ASN A 120 4.50 1.14 5.61
CA ASN A 120 4.04 2.47 5.19
C ASN A 120 3.15 2.35 3.95
N ASP A 121 3.56 1.57 2.95
CA ASP A 121 2.76 1.32 1.74
C ASP A 121 1.38 0.71 2.06
N ILE A 122 1.32 -0.25 3.00
CA ILE A 122 0.06 -0.83 3.47
C ILE A 122 -0.81 0.24 4.15
N SER A 123 -0.21 1.11 4.96
CA SER A 123 -0.92 2.19 5.64
C SER A 123 -1.53 3.17 4.63
N ASP A 124 -0.76 3.56 3.61
CA ASP A 124 -1.21 4.48 2.57
C ASP A 124 -2.35 3.87 1.74
N LEU A 125 -2.27 2.59 1.39
CA LEU A 125 -3.34 1.88 0.67
C LEU A 125 -4.62 1.76 1.51
N LYS A 126 -4.51 1.59 2.83
CA LYS A 126 -5.68 1.57 3.72
C LYS A 126 -6.36 2.95 3.78
N LEU A 127 -5.57 4.02 3.82
CA LEU A 127 -6.10 5.38 3.76
C LEU A 127 -6.79 5.66 2.42
N GLN A 128 -6.21 5.18 1.31
CA GLN A 128 -6.85 5.27 -0.01
C GLN A 128 -8.19 4.52 -0.06
N LEU A 129 -8.28 3.35 0.58
CA LEU A 129 -9.53 2.59 0.69
C LEU A 129 -10.61 3.41 1.41
N GLU A 130 -10.29 4.02 2.55
CA GLU A 130 -11.22 4.88 3.29
C GLU A 130 -11.68 6.10 2.46
N ILE A 131 -10.77 6.70 1.68
CA ILE A 131 -11.11 7.80 0.78
C ILE A 131 -12.10 7.35 -0.29
N ILE A 132 -11.86 6.20 -0.93
CA ILE A 132 -12.75 5.65 -1.96
C ILE A 132 -14.14 5.37 -1.37
N GLU A 133 -14.20 4.73 -0.19
CA GLU A 133 -15.45 4.45 0.49
C GLU A 133 -16.27 5.73 0.74
N LYS A 134 -15.63 6.78 1.29
CA LYS A 134 -16.30 8.08 1.49
C LYS A 134 -16.75 8.72 0.18
N GLN A 135 -15.93 8.69 -0.86
CA GLN A 135 -16.27 9.26 -2.17
C GLN A 135 -17.48 8.56 -2.80
N TYR A 136 -17.54 7.22 -2.75
CA TYR A 136 -18.68 6.48 -3.29
C TYR A 136 -19.93 6.65 -2.44
N GLN A 137 -19.80 6.74 -1.12
CA GLN A 137 -20.92 7.05 -0.23
C GLN A 137 -21.52 8.42 -0.57
N GLU A 138 -20.69 9.46 -0.74
CA GLU A 138 -21.15 10.78 -1.19
C GLU A 138 -21.83 10.74 -2.57
N LYS A 139 -21.30 9.97 -3.51
CA LYS A 139 -21.93 9.80 -4.84
C LYS A 139 -23.29 9.14 -4.73
N ILE A 140 -23.42 8.10 -3.91
CA ILE A 140 -24.69 7.40 -3.67
C ILE A 140 -25.70 8.35 -3.03
N ASP A 141 -25.29 9.13 -2.03
CA ASP A 141 -26.19 10.07 -1.34
C ASP A 141 -26.63 11.21 -2.27
N LYS A 142 -25.73 11.72 -3.12
CA LYS A 142 -26.08 12.68 -4.18
C LYS A 142 -27.05 12.10 -5.21
N ALA A 143 -26.91 10.82 -5.58
CA ALA A 143 -27.84 10.15 -6.48
C ALA A 143 -29.23 10.04 -5.86
N LYS A 144 -29.32 9.57 -4.61
CA LYS A 144 -30.59 9.48 -3.86
C LYS A 144 -31.29 10.82 -3.71
N GLU A 145 -30.54 11.89 -3.44
CA GLU A 145 -31.12 13.23 -3.32
C GLU A 145 -31.68 13.73 -4.66
N LYS A 146 -30.98 13.49 -5.78
CA LYS A 146 -31.51 13.78 -7.11
C LYS A 146 -32.79 12.99 -7.41
N ASP A 147 -32.81 11.71 -7.06
CA ASP A 147 -33.99 10.85 -7.26
C ASP A 147 -35.18 11.34 -6.44
N LYS A 148 -34.93 11.78 -5.20
CA LYS A 148 -35.96 12.37 -4.34
C LYS A 148 -36.52 13.65 -4.95
N GLN A 149 -35.67 14.54 -5.45
CA GLN A 149 -36.09 15.76 -6.12
C GLN A 149 -36.93 15.47 -7.37
N GLU A 150 -36.57 14.44 -8.15
CA GLU A 150 -37.34 14.04 -9.32
C GLU A 150 -38.70 13.44 -8.95
N ILE A 151 -38.77 12.62 -7.91
CA ILE A 151 -40.04 12.09 -7.38
C ILE A 151 -40.94 13.23 -6.90
N ASP A 152 -40.39 14.20 -6.17
CA ASP A 152 -41.15 15.35 -5.69
C ASP A 152 -41.63 16.25 -6.84
N ARG A 153 -40.82 16.39 -7.91
CA ARG A 153 -41.23 17.06 -9.15
C ARG A 153 -42.41 16.33 -9.80
N LEU A 154 -42.31 15.01 -9.97
CA LEU A 154 -43.38 14.19 -10.57
C LEU A 154 -44.69 14.29 -9.78
N LYS A 155 -44.62 14.26 -8.44
CA LYS A 155 -45.81 14.44 -7.59
C LYS A 155 -46.50 15.78 -7.84
N ARG A 156 -45.73 16.88 -7.92
CA ARG A 156 -46.29 18.21 -8.20
C ARG A 156 -46.94 18.26 -9.58
N CYS A 157 -46.28 17.70 -10.60
CA CYS A 157 -46.86 17.61 -11.94
C CYS A 157 -48.19 16.84 -11.92
N HIS A 158 -48.24 15.70 -11.23
CA HIS A 158 -49.46 14.91 -11.10
C HIS A 158 -50.58 15.64 -10.34
N GLU A 159 -50.25 16.36 -9.28
CA GLU A 159 -51.22 17.20 -8.56
C GLU A 159 -51.80 18.29 -9.46
N ASP A 160 -50.98 18.92 -10.30
CA ASP A 160 -51.43 19.92 -11.26
C ASP A 160 -52.27 19.32 -12.38
N GLU A 161 -51.92 18.12 -12.87
CA GLU A 161 -52.75 17.36 -13.81
C GLU A 161 -54.12 17.01 -13.21
N LEU A 162 -54.17 16.58 -11.95
CA LEU A 162 -55.42 16.31 -11.23
C LEU A 162 -56.26 17.59 -11.04
N LYS A 163 -55.63 18.73 -10.77
CA LYS A 163 -56.34 20.03 -10.72
C LYS A 163 -56.94 20.37 -12.09
N GLN A 164 -56.17 20.23 -13.17
CA GLN A 164 -56.66 20.48 -14.53
C GLN A 164 -57.78 19.52 -14.90
N PHE A 165 -57.67 18.25 -14.52
CA PHE A 165 -58.71 17.25 -14.68
C PHE A 165 -60.01 17.69 -13.99
N ASN A 166 -59.92 18.12 -12.73
CA ASN A 166 -61.10 18.60 -11.99
C ASN A 166 -61.71 19.85 -12.62
N ILE A 167 -60.88 20.79 -13.08
CA ILE A 167 -61.36 22.00 -13.78
C ILE A 167 -62.09 21.62 -15.07
N TYR A 168 -61.53 20.69 -15.86
CA TYR A 168 -62.13 20.22 -17.11
C TYR A 168 -63.53 19.64 -16.86
N TRP A 169 -63.66 18.73 -15.90
CA TRP A 169 -64.95 18.06 -15.62
C TRP A 169 -65.94 18.91 -14.82
N SER A 170 -65.47 19.99 -14.19
CA SER A 170 -66.35 20.97 -13.54
C SER A 170 -66.97 21.94 -14.55
N ASN A 171 -66.42 22.07 -15.77
CA ASN A 171 -66.99 22.92 -16.80
C ASN A 171 -68.17 22.21 -17.49
N PRO A 172 -69.40 22.75 -17.41
CA PRO A 172 -70.56 22.14 -18.04
C PRO A 172 -70.41 21.99 -19.56
N GLU A 173 -69.65 22.85 -20.24
CA GLU A 173 -69.44 22.78 -21.70
C GLU A 173 -68.80 21.45 -22.12
N ASN A 174 -67.89 20.92 -21.31
CA ASN A 174 -67.22 19.64 -21.57
C ASN A 174 -68.13 18.44 -21.35
N THR A 175 -69.29 18.63 -20.71
CA THR A 175 -70.28 17.57 -20.50
C THR A 175 -71.43 17.61 -21.51
N LEU A 176 -71.51 18.65 -22.33
CA LEU A 176 -72.59 18.84 -23.32
C LEU A 176 -72.64 17.71 -24.36
N GLU A 177 -71.50 17.11 -24.67
CA GLU A 177 -71.42 15.97 -25.59
C GLU A 177 -72.25 14.76 -25.13
N PHE A 178 -72.43 14.59 -23.81
CA PHE A 178 -73.25 13.54 -23.20
C PHE A 178 -74.72 13.95 -23.01
N ALA A 179 -75.04 15.25 -23.14
CA ALA A 179 -76.38 15.80 -22.86
C ALA A 179 -77.32 15.81 -24.09
N LYS A 180 -77.01 15.05 -25.14
CA LYS A 180 -77.82 15.01 -26.36
C LYS A 180 -79.14 14.27 -26.12
N SER A 181 -80.27 14.96 -26.32
CA SER A 181 -81.61 14.36 -26.21
C SER A 181 -81.85 13.32 -27.32
N SER A 182 -82.56 12.25 -26.99
CA SER A 182 -82.93 11.24 -27.99
C SER A 182 -83.89 11.81 -29.04
N ALA A 183 -83.93 11.18 -30.21
CA ALA A 183 -84.90 11.50 -31.25
C ALA A 183 -86.35 11.29 -30.75
N GLU A 184 -86.57 10.32 -29.87
CA GLU A 184 -87.87 10.02 -29.27
C GLU A 184 -88.35 11.15 -28.35
N LEU A 185 -87.49 11.64 -27.46
CA LEU A 185 -87.79 12.79 -26.60
C LEU A 185 -88.07 14.06 -27.42
N ASN A 186 -87.27 14.29 -28.46
CA ASN A 186 -87.51 15.39 -29.39
C ASN A 186 -88.83 15.23 -30.15
N GLY A 187 -89.22 14.01 -30.49
CA GLY A 187 -90.50 13.66 -31.10
C GLY A 187 -91.69 13.95 -30.17
N LEU A 188 -91.62 13.51 -28.91
CA LEU A 188 -92.64 13.78 -27.90
C LEU A 188 -92.82 15.28 -27.66
N ARG A 189 -91.72 16.06 -27.60
CA ARG A 189 -91.77 17.53 -27.49
C ARG A 189 -92.42 18.18 -28.71
N LYS A 190 -92.14 17.71 -29.92
CA LYS A 190 -92.80 18.18 -31.15
C LYS A 190 -94.30 17.86 -31.13
N LYS A 191 -94.68 16.63 -30.75
CA LYS A 191 -96.09 16.21 -30.62
C LYS A 191 -96.83 17.03 -29.58
N GLN A 192 -96.22 17.26 -28.41
CA GLN A 192 -96.76 18.14 -27.37
C GLN A 192 -97.03 19.54 -27.92
N LYS A 193 -96.06 20.15 -28.63
CA LYS A 193 -96.22 21.48 -29.24
C LYS A 193 -97.37 21.52 -30.25
N LEU A 194 -97.52 20.48 -31.07
CA LEU A 194 -98.61 20.38 -32.04
C LEU A 194 -99.98 20.32 -31.33
N LEU A 195 -100.14 19.48 -30.31
CA LEU A 195 -101.38 19.35 -29.56
C LEU A 195 -101.80 20.66 -28.87
N LEU A 196 -100.82 21.42 -28.36
CA LEU A 196 -101.05 22.75 -27.80
C LEU A 196 -101.57 23.76 -28.85
N ILE A 197 -101.06 23.70 -30.09
CA ILE A 197 -101.53 24.55 -31.20
C ILE A 197 -102.98 24.23 -31.57
N VAL A 198 -103.35 22.94 -31.56
CA VAL A 198 -104.71 22.46 -31.85
C VAL A 198 -105.67 22.61 -30.66
N LYS A 199 -105.18 23.09 -29.50
CA LYS A 199 -105.93 23.30 -28.25
C LYS A 199 -106.44 22.01 -27.58
N GLU A 200 -105.80 20.87 -27.82
CA GLU A 200 -106.08 19.60 -27.14
C GLU A 200 -105.25 19.48 -25.84
N PHE A 201 -105.71 20.14 -24.78
CA PHE A 201 -104.91 20.28 -23.55
C PHE A 201 -104.72 18.98 -22.76
N GLU A 202 -105.74 18.13 -22.68
CA GLU A 202 -105.66 16.85 -21.93
C GLU A 202 -104.64 15.90 -22.56
N ALA A 203 -104.70 15.73 -23.89
CA ALA A 203 -103.74 14.93 -24.64
C ALA A 203 -102.32 15.50 -24.54
N ALA A 204 -102.17 16.84 -24.58
CA ALA A 204 -100.88 17.49 -24.41
C ALA A 204 -100.26 17.23 -23.03
N GLU A 205 -101.05 17.20 -21.95
CA GLU A 205 -100.55 16.92 -20.60
C GLU A 205 -100.12 15.45 -20.44
N ALA A 206 -100.84 14.50 -21.05
CA ALA A 206 -100.42 13.10 -21.09
C ALA A 206 -99.05 12.93 -21.80
N VAL A 207 -98.88 13.53 -22.98
CA VAL A 207 -97.61 13.51 -23.72
C VAL A 207 -96.49 14.21 -22.94
N ARG A 208 -96.80 15.29 -22.21
CA ARG A 208 -95.84 15.97 -21.33
C ARG A 208 -95.38 15.09 -20.17
N ALA A 209 -96.29 14.36 -19.54
CA ALA A 209 -95.96 13.44 -18.45
C ALA A 209 -95.02 12.31 -18.95
N GLU A 210 -95.29 11.78 -20.14
CA GLU A 210 -94.44 10.80 -20.81
C GLU A 210 -93.06 11.38 -21.16
N ALA A 211 -93.01 12.56 -21.79
CA ALA A 211 -91.76 13.23 -22.14
C ALA A 211 -90.89 13.50 -20.91
N ARG A 212 -91.48 13.94 -19.79
CA ARG A 212 -90.78 14.13 -18.50
C ARG A 212 -90.23 12.83 -17.93
N LYS A 213 -90.96 11.72 -18.06
CA LYS A 213 -90.50 10.41 -17.62
C LYS A 213 -89.28 9.96 -18.43
N LEU A 214 -89.30 10.18 -19.75
CA LEU A 214 -88.20 9.86 -20.64
C LEU A 214 -86.98 10.78 -20.40
N GLU A 215 -87.19 12.09 -20.26
CA GLU A 215 -86.14 13.06 -19.94
C GLU A 215 -85.40 12.73 -18.65
N ARG A 216 -86.12 12.30 -17.60
CA ARG A 216 -85.49 11.84 -16.34
C ARG A 216 -84.62 10.60 -16.55
N LYS A 217 -85.04 9.65 -17.40
CA LYS A 217 -84.24 8.46 -17.72
C LYS A 217 -82.99 8.83 -18.49
N GLU A 218 -83.13 9.59 -19.58
CA GLU A 218 -82.01 10.06 -20.40
C GLU A 218 -81.01 10.87 -19.58
N SER A 219 -81.49 11.77 -18.70
CA SER A 219 -80.62 12.53 -17.80
C SER A 219 -79.84 11.63 -16.83
N ASN A 220 -80.49 10.60 -16.26
CA ASN A 220 -79.81 9.65 -15.39
C ASN A 220 -78.77 8.82 -16.15
N ASP A 221 -79.08 8.39 -17.37
CA ASP A 221 -78.16 7.60 -18.18
C ASP A 221 -76.98 8.44 -18.70
N ALA A 222 -77.21 9.69 -19.09
CA ALA A 222 -76.15 10.65 -19.39
C ALA A 222 -75.23 10.90 -18.19
N ASN A 223 -75.80 11.08 -16.99
CA ASN A 223 -75.02 11.25 -15.77
C ASN A 223 -74.17 10.00 -15.44
N LYS A 224 -74.68 8.80 -15.69
CA LYS A 224 -73.89 7.56 -15.54
C LYS A 224 -72.75 7.50 -16.55
N ALA A 225 -73.01 7.81 -17.81
CA ALA A 225 -71.99 7.83 -18.86
C ALA A 225 -70.87 8.84 -18.55
N ILE A 226 -71.24 10.05 -18.09
CA ILE A 226 -70.28 11.06 -17.64
C ILE A 226 -69.40 10.53 -16.50
N ARG A 227 -70.00 9.89 -15.48
CA ARG A 227 -69.25 9.30 -14.36
C ARG A 227 -68.29 8.22 -14.81
N GLN A 228 -68.73 7.31 -15.68
CA GLN A 228 -67.87 6.25 -16.22
C GLN A 228 -66.71 6.83 -17.03
N ALA A 229 -66.97 7.81 -17.90
CA ALA A 229 -65.93 8.48 -18.67
C ALA A 229 -64.91 9.20 -17.77
N MET A 230 -65.38 9.88 -16.72
CA MET A 230 -64.53 10.49 -15.70
C MET A 230 -63.65 9.46 -15.00
N GLU A 231 -64.26 8.37 -14.51
CA GLU A 231 -63.57 7.30 -13.79
C GLU A 231 -62.48 6.66 -14.65
N THR A 232 -62.80 6.24 -15.89
CA THR A 232 -61.81 5.67 -16.81
C THR A 232 -60.66 6.63 -17.11
N LYS A 233 -60.94 7.93 -17.29
CA LYS A 233 -59.89 8.93 -17.54
C LYS A 233 -59.03 9.18 -16.30
N ARG A 234 -59.61 9.17 -15.11
CA ARG A 234 -58.90 9.29 -13.85
C ARG A 234 -58.00 8.09 -13.59
N GLU A 235 -58.52 6.88 -13.75
CA GLU A 235 -57.74 5.63 -13.64
C GLU A 235 -56.55 5.64 -14.60
N ALA A 236 -56.76 6.05 -15.85
CA ALA A 236 -55.68 6.16 -16.83
C ALA A 236 -54.60 7.18 -16.41
N LEU A 237 -54.97 8.24 -15.70
CA LEU A 237 -54.04 9.27 -15.21
C LEU A 237 -53.27 8.76 -13.98
N GLU A 238 -53.93 8.05 -13.07
CA GLU A 238 -53.30 7.37 -11.93
C GLU A 238 -52.31 6.29 -12.40
N GLN A 239 -52.71 5.43 -13.36
CA GLN A 239 -51.83 4.40 -13.93
C GLN A 239 -50.59 4.98 -14.61
N LYS A 240 -50.72 6.09 -15.33
CA LYS A 240 -49.58 6.78 -15.94
C LYS A 240 -48.59 7.25 -14.87
N PHE A 241 -49.09 7.89 -13.83
CA PHE A 241 -48.26 8.37 -12.73
C PHE A 241 -47.55 7.22 -12.00
N GLU A 242 -48.27 6.13 -11.71
CA GLU A 242 -47.67 4.94 -11.10
C GLU A 242 -46.57 4.33 -11.97
N ALA A 243 -46.79 4.23 -13.28
CA ALA A 243 -45.81 3.71 -14.22
C ALA A 243 -44.55 4.59 -14.29
N GLU A 244 -44.71 5.91 -14.31
CA GLU A 244 -43.59 6.86 -14.30
C GLU A 244 -42.79 6.78 -12.98
N LEU A 245 -43.50 6.70 -11.85
CA LEU A 245 -42.89 6.60 -10.54
C LEU A 245 -42.12 5.29 -10.41
N LEU A 246 -42.67 4.18 -10.91
CA LEU A 246 -41.99 2.89 -10.97
C LEU A 246 -40.73 2.97 -11.84
N ARG A 247 -40.81 3.63 -13.01
CA ARG A 247 -39.65 3.82 -13.91
C ARG A 247 -38.52 4.58 -13.21
N VAL A 248 -38.84 5.67 -12.51
CA VAL A 248 -37.83 6.46 -11.76
C VAL A 248 -37.22 5.64 -10.63
N ARG A 249 -38.03 4.89 -9.87
CA ARG A 249 -37.52 4.00 -8.81
C ARG A 249 -36.59 2.92 -9.36
N GLN A 250 -36.98 2.26 -10.46
CA GLN A 250 -36.13 1.25 -11.09
C GLN A 250 -34.83 1.85 -11.62
N HIS A 251 -34.88 3.06 -12.18
CA HIS A 251 -33.69 3.75 -12.64
C HIS A 251 -32.74 4.11 -11.47
N SER A 252 -33.29 4.63 -10.37
CA SER A 252 -32.57 4.93 -9.13
C SER A 252 -31.84 3.70 -8.57
N ILE A 253 -32.54 2.57 -8.48
CA ILE A 253 -31.97 1.29 -8.03
C ILE A 253 -30.77 0.90 -8.90
N LYS A 254 -30.93 0.95 -10.24
CA LYS A 254 -29.85 0.62 -11.18
C LYS A 254 -28.62 1.52 -11.00
N ILE A 255 -28.82 2.83 -10.87
CA ILE A 255 -27.70 3.77 -10.66
C ILE A 255 -26.94 3.42 -9.37
N VAL A 256 -27.67 3.17 -8.27
CA VAL A 256 -27.04 2.82 -6.99
C VAL A 256 -26.30 1.48 -7.08
N GLU A 257 -26.87 0.49 -7.77
CA GLU A 257 -26.22 -0.81 -8.01
C GLU A 257 -24.95 -0.66 -8.84
N GLU A 258 -24.99 0.12 -9.93
CA GLU A 258 -23.82 0.40 -10.77
C GLU A 258 -22.70 1.08 -9.98
N LEU A 259 -23.03 2.07 -9.14
CA LEU A 259 -22.06 2.72 -8.25
C LEU A 259 -21.45 1.75 -7.25
N LYS A 260 -22.24 0.85 -6.65
CA LYS A 260 -21.74 -0.18 -5.74
C LYS A 260 -20.83 -1.19 -6.44
N ILE A 261 -21.16 -1.59 -7.67
CA ILE A 261 -20.32 -2.48 -8.48
C ILE A 261 -18.98 -1.80 -8.79
N GLN A 262 -18.98 -0.51 -9.13
CA GLN A 262 -17.75 0.25 -9.36
C GLN A 262 -16.91 0.38 -8.09
N GLN A 263 -17.53 0.72 -6.97
CA GLN A 263 -16.88 0.75 -5.65
C GLN A 263 -16.20 -0.58 -5.32
N ALA A 264 -16.93 -1.70 -5.43
CA ALA A 264 -16.41 -3.02 -5.12
C ALA A 264 -15.24 -3.43 -6.03
N LYS A 265 -15.25 -3.01 -7.30
CA LYS A 265 -14.14 -3.26 -8.23
C LYS A 265 -12.87 -2.52 -7.81
N GLU A 266 -12.98 -1.24 -7.45
CA GLU A 266 -11.84 -0.44 -7.00
C GLU A 266 -11.30 -0.95 -5.66
N GLU A 267 -12.18 -1.24 -4.70
CA GLU A 267 -11.80 -1.84 -3.41
C GLU A 267 -11.09 -3.18 -3.59
N ALA A 268 -11.58 -4.04 -4.49
CA ALA A 268 -10.96 -5.34 -4.76
C ALA A 268 -9.51 -5.21 -5.24
N ILE A 269 -9.20 -4.22 -6.08
CA ILE A 269 -7.84 -3.96 -6.58
C ILE A 269 -6.92 -3.57 -5.41
N LEU A 270 -7.36 -2.66 -4.54
CA LEU A 270 -6.57 -2.22 -3.39
C LEU A 270 -6.40 -3.35 -2.37
N ILE A 271 -7.46 -4.10 -2.06
CA ILE A 271 -7.41 -5.23 -1.14
C ILE A 271 -6.46 -6.31 -1.66
N ALA A 272 -6.49 -6.63 -2.96
CA ALA A 272 -5.57 -7.59 -3.56
C ALA A 272 -4.11 -7.11 -3.44
N ARG A 273 -3.87 -5.81 -3.62
CA ARG A 273 -2.53 -5.22 -3.44
C ARG A 273 -2.06 -5.26 -1.99
N ILE A 274 -2.93 -4.94 -1.03
CA ILE A 274 -2.64 -5.04 0.40
C ILE A 274 -2.29 -6.49 0.77
N LYS A 275 -3.10 -7.46 0.35
CA LYS A 275 -2.83 -8.90 0.59
C LYS A 275 -1.48 -9.33 0.02
N LYS A 276 -1.13 -8.85 -1.18
CA LYS A 276 0.18 -9.12 -1.77
C LYS A 276 1.32 -8.57 -0.90
N LEU A 277 1.21 -7.32 -0.46
CA LEU A 277 2.23 -6.70 0.40
C LEU A 277 2.32 -7.37 1.78
N GLU A 278 1.21 -7.85 2.33
CA GLU A 278 1.19 -8.63 3.58
C GLU A 278 1.92 -9.97 3.42
N ASN A 279 1.74 -10.64 2.27
CA ASN A 279 2.49 -11.85 1.94
C ASN A 279 3.97 -11.56 1.72
N ASP A 280 4.30 -10.48 1.00
CA ASP A 280 5.68 -10.06 0.75
C ASP A 280 6.39 -9.72 2.08
N LYS A 281 5.69 -9.10 3.02
CA LYS A 281 6.18 -8.83 4.39
C LYS A 281 6.54 -10.10 5.16
N GLY A 282 5.77 -11.18 4.99
CA GLY A 282 6.05 -12.48 5.59
C GLY A 282 7.24 -13.21 4.93
N ASN A 283 7.48 -12.92 3.66
CA ASN A 283 8.47 -13.59 2.81
C ASN A 283 9.73 -12.75 2.53
N ILE A 284 10.04 -11.74 3.35
CA ILE A 284 11.27 -10.94 3.23
C ILE A 284 12.48 -11.83 3.56
N SER A 285 12.89 -12.63 2.59
CA SER A 285 14.17 -13.32 2.57
C SER A 285 15.08 -12.48 1.70
N VAL A 286 16.08 -11.85 2.32
CA VAL A 286 17.19 -11.30 1.56
C VAL A 286 17.95 -12.50 1.01
N ALA A 287 17.61 -12.89 -0.22
CA ALA A 287 18.44 -13.81 -0.97
C ALA A 287 19.86 -13.24 -0.91
N PRO A 288 20.87 -14.00 -0.44
CA PRO A 288 22.23 -13.52 -0.40
C PRO A 288 22.59 -13.17 -1.83
N ARG A 289 22.66 -11.86 -2.15
CA ARG A 289 23.12 -11.41 -3.47
C ARG A 289 24.48 -12.07 -3.65
N ASN A 290 24.62 -12.96 -4.64
CA ASN A 290 25.88 -13.63 -4.97
C ASN A 290 26.98 -12.57 -4.99
N ARG A 291 27.77 -12.53 -3.90
CA ARG A 291 28.89 -11.61 -3.74
C ARG A 291 30.09 -12.30 -4.38
N ASP A 292 30.08 -12.44 -5.71
CA ASP A 292 31.24 -12.88 -6.50
C ASP A 292 32.31 -11.78 -6.61
N LYS A 293 32.50 -11.01 -5.53
CA LYS A 293 33.61 -10.08 -5.42
C LYS A 293 34.31 -10.37 -4.11
N THR A 294 35.30 -11.25 -4.19
CA THR A 294 36.31 -11.35 -3.13
C THR A 294 36.78 -9.94 -2.79
N PRO A 295 36.81 -9.55 -1.51
CA PRO A 295 37.31 -8.25 -1.10
C PRO A 295 38.85 -8.23 -1.14
N ASP A 296 39.46 -8.64 -2.26
CA ASP A 296 40.92 -8.60 -2.45
C ASP A 296 41.48 -7.17 -2.48
N ASN A 297 40.61 -6.16 -2.49
CA ASN A 297 40.96 -4.74 -2.47
C ASN A 297 41.02 -4.08 -1.08
N VAL A 298 40.99 -4.84 0.02
CA VAL A 298 41.08 -4.25 1.38
C VAL A 298 42.50 -4.26 1.96
N ILE A 299 43.46 -4.91 1.30
CA ILE A 299 44.86 -4.90 1.78
C ILE A 299 45.49 -3.52 1.52
N SER A 300 45.95 -2.85 2.58
CA SER A 300 46.66 -1.57 2.45
C SER A 300 47.92 -1.73 1.58
N PRO A 301 48.35 -0.71 0.82
CA PRO A 301 49.56 -0.78 0.00
C PRO A 301 50.80 -1.24 0.79
N ARG A 302 50.93 -0.78 2.04
CA ARG A 302 52.00 -1.18 2.96
C ARG A 302 51.94 -2.68 3.31
N SER A 303 50.76 -3.18 3.71
CA SER A 303 50.58 -4.60 4.02
C SER A 303 50.73 -5.50 2.79
N ARG A 304 50.35 -5.02 1.60
CA ARG A 304 50.64 -5.71 0.32
C ARG A 304 52.14 -5.82 0.08
N ALA A 305 52.89 -4.75 0.29
CA ALA A 305 54.34 -4.75 0.13
C ALA A 305 55.00 -5.77 1.08
N VAL A 306 54.67 -5.74 2.37
CA VAL A 306 55.19 -6.69 3.37
C VAL A 306 54.84 -8.14 3.03
N MET A 307 53.59 -8.41 2.65
CA MET A 307 53.17 -9.76 2.25
C MET A 307 53.85 -10.21 0.94
N SER A 308 54.08 -9.29 0.01
CA SER A 308 54.81 -9.57 -1.24
C SER A 308 56.28 -9.88 -0.97
N THR A 309 56.95 -9.12 -0.09
CA THR A 309 58.34 -9.40 0.29
C THR A 309 58.43 -10.74 1.02
N PHE A 310 57.45 -11.07 1.87
CA PHE A 310 57.36 -12.37 2.53
C PHE A 310 57.17 -13.52 1.52
N LYS A 311 56.23 -13.40 0.57
CA LYS A 311 56.00 -14.41 -0.48
C LYS A 311 57.20 -14.59 -1.41
N ASN A 312 57.91 -13.51 -1.72
CA ASN A 312 59.06 -13.53 -2.61
C ASN A 312 60.37 -13.86 -1.88
N SER A 313 60.37 -13.89 -0.55
CA SER A 313 61.48 -14.37 0.27
C SER A 313 61.64 -15.87 0.03
N THR A 314 62.51 -16.24 -0.92
CA THR A 314 62.82 -17.64 -1.20
C THR A 314 63.30 -18.31 0.09
N ALA A 315 62.65 -19.41 0.48
CA ALA A 315 63.10 -20.21 1.61
C ALA A 315 64.61 -20.46 1.47
N PRO A 316 65.42 -20.19 2.51
CA PRO A 316 66.86 -20.31 2.40
C PRO A 316 67.19 -21.74 1.97
N LYS A 317 67.72 -21.90 0.75
CA LYS A 317 68.05 -23.21 0.15
C LYS A 317 69.12 -23.98 0.93
N ARG A 318 69.75 -23.33 1.90
CA ARG A 318 70.75 -23.89 2.81
C ARG A 318 70.38 -23.46 4.23
N LEU A 319 70.38 -24.40 5.17
CA LEU A 319 70.30 -24.11 6.60
C LEU A 319 71.40 -23.10 6.93
N MET A 320 71.01 -21.89 7.35
CA MET A 320 71.95 -20.90 7.84
C MET A 320 72.51 -21.41 9.16
N LEU A 321 73.62 -22.14 9.08
CA LEU A 321 74.35 -22.58 10.26
C LEU A 321 74.85 -21.32 10.96
N LYS A 322 74.42 -21.10 12.21
CA LYS A 322 75.02 -20.07 13.07
C LYS A 322 76.53 -20.26 13.01
N PRO A 323 77.33 -19.25 12.63
CA PRO A 323 78.78 -19.39 12.64
C PRO A 323 79.16 -19.83 14.05
N LEU A 324 79.80 -21.00 14.15
CA LEU A 324 80.44 -21.44 15.38
C LEU A 324 81.33 -20.27 15.82
N SER A 325 81.07 -19.75 17.03
CA SER A 325 81.87 -18.68 17.62
C SER A 325 83.34 -18.94 17.34
N PRO A 326 84.13 -17.95 16.89
CA PRO A 326 85.51 -18.18 16.48
C PRO A 326 86.25 -18.86 17.61
N ALA A 327 86.57 -20.14 17.41
CA ALA A 327 87.52 -20.84 18.26
C ALA A 327 88.78 -19.98 18.26
N THR A 328 89.19 -19.55 19.45
CA THR A 328 90.38 -18.74 19.70
C THR A 328 91.62 -19.48 19.18
N LEU A 329 91.91 -19.33 17.89
CA LEU A 329 93.15 -19.78 17.28
C LEU A 329 94.21 -18.73 17.60
N LYS A 330 95.07 -19.07 18.57
CA LYS A 330 96.28 -18.33 18.91
C LYS A 330 97.12 -18.12 17.63
N PRO A 331 97.55 -16.89 17.32
CA PRO A 331 98.46 -16.66 16.20
C PRO A 331 99.85 -17.22 16.53
N SER A 332 100.31 -18.16 15.71
CA SER A 332 101.70 -18.62 15.71
C SER A 332 102.60 -17.57 15.06
N ARG A 333 103.56 -17.15 15.87
CA ARG A 333 104.68 -16.26 15.60
C ARG A 333 105.56 -16.80 14.46
N LEU A 334 105.59 -16.13 13.32
CA LEU A 334 106.77 -16.09 12.43
C LEU A 334 106.89 -14.70 11.76
N GLN A 335 107.79 -13.92 12.35
CA GLN A 335 108.72 -12.97 11.75
C GLN A 335 109.36 -13.59 10.45
N ILE A 336 109.82 -12.91 9.39
CA ILE A 336 110.36 -11.56 9.20
C ILE A 336 110.81 -11.40 7.72
N LEU A 337 110.91 -10.14 7.27
CA LEU A 337 111.80 -9.55 6.24
C LEU A 337 111.52 -9.64 4.71
N THR A 338 111.40 -8.42 4.18
CA THR A 338 112.07 -7.83 2.97
C THR A 338 111.52 -8.23 1.61
N LYS A 339 111.47 -7.37 0.58
CA LYS A 339 112.12 -6.08 0.24
C LYS A 339 111.33 -5.52 -0.97
N SER A 340 110.93 -4.23 -0.97
CA SER A 340 111.46 -3.12 -1.78
C SER A 340 111.25 -3.17 -3.30
N ASN A 341 110.85 -1.99 -3.83
CA ASN A 341 111.03 -1.44 -5.19
C ASN A 341 110.08 -1.96 -6.27
N GLU A 342 109.58 -1.20 -7.25
CA GLU A 342 109.93 0.10 -7.87
C GLU A 342 108.66 0.63 -8.60
N THR A 343 108.21 1.86 -8.37
CA THR A 343 108.24 3.02 -9.30
C THR A 343 107.96 2.76 -10.79
N PHE A 344 106.92 3.40 -11.34
CA PHE A 344 106.94 4.52 -12.32
C PHE A 344 105.70 4.48 -13.22
N GLY A 345 105.07 5.65 -13.44
CA GLY A 345 104.03 5.87 -14.45
C GLY A 345 102.92 6.77 -13.98
#